data_AF-A0A8T3CJ63-F1
#
_entry.id   AF-A0A8T3CJ63-F1
#
_cell.length_a   1.000
_cell.length_b   1.000
_cell.length_c   1.000
_cell.angle_alpha   90.00
_cell.angle_beta   90.00
_cell.angle_gamma   90.00
#
_symmetry.space_group_name_H-M   'P 1'
#
loop_
_entity.id
_entity.type
_entity.pdbx_description
1 polymer ?
#
loop_
_entity_poly.entity_id
_entity_poly.type
_entity_poly.pdbx_seq_one_letter_code
_entity_poly.pdbx_strand_id
1 'polypeptide(L)'
;MMNNRSIRFKRGWVSALNMILHTIVHQCGWTEGVVVAAAGSITSVAVGERVLFPVSPEGNQSVIIELSFNNIVMVSWSSRRKVPDVHDLYEHRIDIVESGSVHVNNMQLSDSGLYQMLIQHMSGDHKPSKSLSFHLQVLEPVSKPNITAECLNGSISLSCFSSQGSAVNYSWETLPPCGNDSCVHLGASVEIQPSSESTAYMCTAQNPVSRATSDPIDLGVCCIQQPSGEIKYTC
;
A
#
# COMPACT_ATOMS: atom_id res chain seq x y z
N MET A 1 -11.45 -66.30 -7.38
CA MET A 1 -11.49 -66.64 -8.82
C MET A 1 -12.27 -65.55 -9.53
N MET A 2 -11.67 -65.02 -10.59
CA MET A 2 -12.20 -63.98 -11.49
C MET A 2 -13.53 -64.41 -12.10
N ASN A 3 -14.48 -63.48 -12.32
CA ASN A 3 -14.80 -63.14 -13.70
C ASN A 3 -15.49 -61.78 -13.82
N ASN A 4 -15.18 -61.15 -14.95
CA ASN A 4 -15.39 -59.77 -15.34
C ASN A 4 -16.51 -59.68 -16.40
N ARG A 5 -16.88 -58.44 -16.77
CA ARG A 5 -17.71 -57.96 -17.89
C ARG A 5 -19.18 -57.69 -17.53
N SER A 6 -19.86 -56.67 -18.04
CA SER A 6 -19.54 -55.43 -18.79
C SER A 6 -20.91 -54.92 -19.23
N ILE A 7 -21.29 -53.66 -18.97
CA ILE A 7 -22.42 -53.04 -19.69
C ILE A 7 -21.99 -51.63 -20.12
N ARG A 8 -22.14 -51.36 -21.43
CA ARG A 8 -21.79 -50.11 -22.10
C ARG A 8 -23.06 -49.38 -22.57
N PHE A 9 -23.10 -48.09 -22.23
CA PHE A 9 -23.62 -46.90 -22.93
C PHE A 9 -25.10 -46.78 -23.40
N LYS A 10 -25.67 -45.60 -23.11
CA LYS A 10 -25.96 -44.56 -24.14
C LYS A 10 -26.14 -43.16 -23.53
N ARG A 11 -25.82 -42.15 -24.35
CA ARG A 11 -25.62 -40.70 -24.09
C ARG A 11 -26.91 -39.85 -24.25
N GLY A 12 -26.93 -38.71 -23.53
CA GLY A 12 -27.45 -37.39 -23.99
C GLY A 12 -28.85 -37.01 -23.48
N TRP A 13 -29.26 -35.75 -23.23
CA TRP A 13 -28.72 -34.38 -23.40
C TRP A 13 -29.45 -33.39 -22.44
N VAL A 14 -28.68 -32.49 -21.80
CA VAL A 14 -28.76 -31.03 -21.51
C VAL A 14 -30.08 -30.22 -21.21
N SER A 15 -29.93 -29.34 -20.20
CA SER A 15 -30.63 -28.06 -19.82
C SER A 15 -31.87 -28.16 -18.89
N ALA A 16 -32.13 -27.24 -17.94
CA ALA A 16 -31.70 -25.85 -17.77
C ALA A 16 -31.73 -25.37 -16.29
N LEU A 17 -30.88 -24.36 -16.03
CA LEU A 17 -30.92 -23.26 -15.05
C LEU A 17 -31.73 -23.38 -13.74
N ASN A 18 -31.05 -23.09 -12.62
CA ASN A 18 -31.53 -22.02 -11.74
C ASN A 18 -30.38 -21.26 -11.07
N MET A 19 -30.51 -19.92 -11.07
CA MET A 19 -29.58 -18.94 -10.52
C MET A 19 -29.55 -19.00 -8.99
N ILE A 20 -28.36 -18.92 -8.39
CA ILE A 20 -28.21 -18.32 -7.06
C ILE A 20 -27.02 -17.36 -7.12
N LEU A 21 -27.35 -16.10 -7.33
CA LEU A 21 -26.45 -14.96 -7.14
C LEU A 21 -26.75 -14.41 -5.74
N HIS A 22 -25.84 -14.61 -4.79
CA HIS A 22 -25.81 -13.80 -3.57
C HIS A 22 -24.37 -13.58 -3.12
N THR A 23 -23.84 -12.43 -3.52
CA THR A 23 -22.97 -11.53 -2.74
C THR A 23 -21.88 -12.22 -1.92
N ILE A 24 -20.72 -12.45 -2.55
CA ILE A 24 -19.46 -12.39 -1.79
C ILE A 24 -19.32 -10.93 -1.40
N VAL A 25 -19.75 -10.62 -0.17
CA VAL A 25 -19.34 -9.40 0.50
C VAL A 25 -17.82 -9.50 0.56
N HIS A 26 -17.14 -8.67 -0.24
CA HIS A 26 -15.75 -8.31 0.00
C HIS A 26 -15.73 -7.58 1.35
N GLN A 27 -15.72 -8.36 2.44
CA GLN A 27 -15.03 -7.93 3.63
C GLN A 27 -13.56 -7.92 3.23
N CYS A 28 -13.12 -6.79 2.68
CA CYS A 28 -11.77 -6.35 2.90
C CYS A 28 -11.67 -6.11 4.40
N GLY A 29 -11.46 -7.21 5.13
CA GLY A 29 -10.97 -7.14 6.49
C GLY A 29 -9.60 -6.50 6.36
N TRP A 30 -9.54 -5.19 6.54
CA TRP A 30 -8.33 -4.55 7.00
C TRP A 30 -8.06 -5.21 8.34
N THR A 31 -7.31 -6.32 8.35
CA THR A 31 -6.60 -6.69 9.55
C THR A 31 -5.73 -5.49 9.83
N GLU A 32 -5.99 -4.75 10.92
CA GLU A 32 -5.12 -3.66 11.36
C GLU A 32 -3.70 -4.25 11.46
N GLY A 33 -2.93 -4.03 10.40
CA GLY A 33 -1.59 -4.56 10.28
C GLY A 33 -0.72 -3.82 11.26
N VAL A 34 -0.02 -4.55 12.12
CA VAL A 34 1.03 -3.94 12.92
C VAL A 34 2.26 -3.83 12.04
N VAL A 35 2.68 -2.60 11.73
CA VAL A 35 3.91 -2.34 10.98
C VAL A 35 5.09 -2.42 11.93
N VAL A 36 6.05 -3.29 11.67
CA VAL A 36 7.24 -3.43 12.53
C VAL A 36 8.33 -2.48 12.05
N ALA A 37 8.75 -1.55 12.90
CA ALA A 37 9.82 -0.61 12.61
C ALA A 37 11.17 -1.35 12.49
N ALA A 38 11.89 -1.09 11.40
CA ALA A 38 13.22 -1.64 11.17
C ALA A 38 14.30 -0.61 11.52
N ALA A 39 15.25 -1.01 12.38
CA ALA A 39 16.37 -0.14 12.73
C ALA A 39 17.34 -0.01 11.53
N GLY A 40 17.77 1.22 11.24
CA GLY A 40 18.73 1.50 10.18
C GLY A 40 18.17 1.54 8.75
N SER A 41 16.86 1.36 8.56
CA SER A 41 16.18 1.57 7.27
C SER A 41 14.94 2.45 7.42
N ILE A 42 14.40 2.89 6.29
CA ILE A 42 13.12 3.62 6.25
C ILE A 42 11.99 2.60 6.30
N THR A 43 11.06 2.81 7.23
CA THR A 43 9.80 2.06 7.32
C THR A 43 8.67 2.97 6.84
N SER A 44 8.03 2.62 5.73
CA SER A 44 6.83 3.33 5.25
C SER A 44 5.60 2.82 5.99
N VAL A 45 4.74 3.75 6.43
CA VAL A 45 3.57 3.46 7.27
C VAL A 45 2.38 4.23 6.74
N ALA A 46 1.19 3.62 6.65
CA ALA A 46 -0.01 4.36 6.27
C ALA A 46 -0.55 5.18 7.45
N VAL A 47 -1.17 6.34 7.15
CA VAL A 47 -1.90 7.11 8.16
C VAL A 47 -2.96 6.23 8.84
N GLY A 48 -3.06 6.34 10.17
CA GLY A 48 -3.99 5.58 11.00
C GLY A 48 -3.47 4.21 11.44
N GLU A 49 -2.39 3.68 10.85
CA GLU A 49 -1.82 2.41 11.26
C GLU A 49 -1.14 2.48 12.64
N ARG A 50 -0.78 1.30 13.16
CA ARG A 50 0.00 1.12 14.38
C ARG A 50 1.40 0.63 14.02
N VAL A 51 2.40 1.23 14.66
CA VAL A 51 3.81 0.83 14.50
C VAL A 51 4.31 0.15 15.77
N LEU A 52 4.93 -1.02 15.63
CA LEU A 52 5.68 -1.70 16.68
C LEU A 52 7.16 -1.36 16.56
N PHE A 53 7.73 -0.81 17.62
CA PHE A 53 9.17 -0.69 17.82
C PHE A 53 9.66 -1.92 18.59
N PRO A 54 10.27 -2.90 17.90
CA PRO A 54 10.61 -4.17 18.51
C PRO A 54 11.79 -4.03 19.46
N VAL A 55 11.66 -4.64 20.63
CA VAL A 55 12.77 -4.86 21.56
C VAL A 55 12.91 -6.35 21.80
N SER A 56 14.15 -6.83 21.70
CA SER A 56 14.52 -8.20 22.07
C SER A 56 15.58 -8.12 23.17
N PRO A 57 15.15 -8.11 24.45
CA PRO A 57 16.09 -8.18 25.56
C PRO A 57 16.84 -9.52 25.50
N GLU A 58 18.16 -9.49 25.65
CA GLU A 58 18.97 -10.72 25.70
C GLU A 58 18.73 -11.45 27.03
N GLY A 59 17.86 -12.46 27.03
CA GLY A 59 17.57 -13.28 28.21
C GLY A 59 16.79 -12.56 29.32
N ASN A 60 16.97 -12.97 30.58
CA ASN A 60 16.24 -12.41 31.75
C ASN A 60 16.85 -11.11 32.30
N GLN A 61 17.39 -10.25 31.43
CA GLN A 61 18.09 -9.03 31.87
C GLN A 61 17.11 -7.93 32.30
N SER A 62 17.42 -7.28 33.43
CA SER A 62 16.71 -6.06 33.81
C SER A 62 17.15 -4.91 32.90
N VAL A 63 16.21 -4.30 32.18
CA VAL A 63 16.44 -3.16 31.29
C VAL A 63 15.52 -1.98 31.61
N ILE A 64 15.97 -0.78 31.21
CA ILE A 64 15.16 0.43 31.00
C ILE A 64 15.15 0.71 29.50
N ILE A 65 13.98 1.04 28.96
CA ILE A 65 13.74 1.34 27.55
C ILE A 65 13.12 2.72 27.46
N GLU A 66 13.70 3.58 26.64
CA GLU A 66 13.19 4.92 26.36
C GLU A 66 13.01 5.08 24.86
N LEU A 67 11.80 5.42 24.41
CA LEU A 67 11.52 5.78 23.03
C LEU A 67 11.32 7.29 22.94
N SER A 68 12.00 7.93 22.00
CA SER A 68 11.96 9.38 21.83
C SER A 68 11.75 9.79 20.37
N PHE A 69 11.07 10.92 20.20
CA PHE A 69 10.78 11.55 18.92
C PHE A 69 10.77 13.07 19.11
N ASN A 70 11.36 13.82 18.17
CA ASN A 70 11.45 15.29 18.24
C ASN A 70 11.96 15.82 19.59
N ASN A 71 12.99 15.18 20.14
CA ASN A 71 13.59 15.49 21.45
C ASN A 71 12.66 15.30 22.67
N ILE A 72 11.50 14.66 22.50
CA ILE A 72 10.60 14.29 23.58
C ILE A 72 10.76 12.80 23.85
N VAL A 73 10.98 12.42 25.11
CA VAL A 73 10.86 11.03 25.54
C VAL A 73 9.37 10.71 25.58
N MET A 74 8.90 9.93 24.60
CA MET A 74 7.48 9.57 24.48
C MET A 74 7.08 8.60 25.58
N VAL A 75 7.96 7.64 25.88
CA VAL A 75 7.74 6.64 26.92
C VAL A 75 9.05 6.15 27.51
N SER A 76 9.07 5.96 28.82
CA SER A 76 10.11 5.28 29.58
C SER A 76 9.51 4.07 30.30
N TRP A 77 10.06 2.89 30.05
CA TRP A 77 9.61 1.63 30.65
C TRP A 77 10.76 0.89 31.31
N SER A 78 10.49 0.25 32.44
CA SER A 78 11.48 -0.56 33.14
C SER A 78 10.95 -1.95 33.39
N SER A 79 11.74 -2.97 33.08
CA SER A 79 11.48 -4.36 33.46
C SER A 79 11.18 -4.57 34.96
N ARG A 80 11.59 -3.64 35.85
CA ARG A 80 11.31 -3.67 37.29
C ARG A 80 9.99 -2.99 37.68
N ARG A 81 9.46 -2.10 36.84
CA ARG A 81 8.23 -1.34 37.08
C ARG A 81 7.18 -1.72 36.05
N LYS A 82 6.03 -2.22 36.50
CA LYS A 82 4.98 -2.66 35.57
C LYS A 82 4.27 -1.50 34.86
N VAL A 83 4.34 -0.28 35.40
CA VAL A 83 3.67 0.90 34.84
C VAL A 83 4.71 1.74 34.09
N PRO A 84 4.53 1.98 32.78
CA PRO A 84 5.38 2.91 32.05
C PRO A 84 5.09 4.37 32.39
N ASP A 85 6.11 5.19 32.23
CA ASP A 85 6.01 6.64 32.27
C ASP A 85 5.82 7.13 30.83
N VAL A 86 4.61 7.57 30.49
CA VAL A 86 4.23 8.02 29.14
C VAL A 86 4.04 9.52 29.19
N HIS A 87 4.62 10.23 28.23
CA HIS A 87 4.46 11.67 28.12
C HIS A 87 3.03 12.04 27.70
N ASP A 88 2.44 13.06 28.32
CA ASP A 88 1.01 13.46 28.15
C ASP A 88 0.56 13.57 26.69
N LEU A 89 1.39 14.17 25.82
CA LEU A 89 1.13 14.29 24.37
C LEU A 89 0.89 12.94 23.64
N TYR A 90 1.31 11.83 24.24
CA TYR A 90 1.24 10.49 23.65
C TYR A 90 0.48 9.49 24.54
N GLU A 91 -0.14 9.90 25.65
CA GLU A 91 -0.79 9.03 26.64
C GLU A 91 -1.78 8.03 26.01
N HIS A 92 -2.55 8.48 25.02
CA HIS A 92 -3.56 7.65 24.32
C HIS A 92 -3.05 6.96 23.06
N ARG A 93 -1.75 7.08 22.78
CA ARG A 93 -1.12 6.55 21.56
C ARG A 93 -0.07 5.47 21.85
N ILE A 94 0.26 5.22 23.10
CA ILE A 94 1.33 4.28 23.48
C ILE A 94 0.75 3.05 24.16
N ASP A 95 1.06 1.88 23.61
CA ASP A 95 0.87 0.60 24.29
C ASP A 95 2.22 -0.11 24.45
N ILE A 96 2.46 -0.71 25.61
CA ILE A 96 3.69 -1.49 25.84
C ILE A 96 3.35 -2.98 25.86
N VAL A 97 4.11 -3.74 25.08
CA VAL A 97 4.08 -5.22 25.10
C VAL A 97 4.94 -5.71 26.26
N GLU A 98 4.58 -6.83 26.89
CA GLU A 98 5.28 -7.39 28.06
C GLU A 98 6.82 -7.51 27.90
N SER A 99 7.31 -7.63 26.66
CA SER A 99 8.75 -7.66 26.32
C SER A 99 9.46 -6.30 26.37
N GLY A 100 8.75 -5.21 26.64
CA GLY A 100 9.25 -3.84 26.55
C GLY A 100 9.19 -3.23 25.13
N SER A 101 8.68 -3.96 24.15
CA SER A 101 8.41 -3.41 22.82
C SER A 101 7.29 -2.38 22.89
N VAL A 102 7.40 -1.32 22.11
CA VAL A 102 6.49 -0.17 22.17
C VAL A 102 5.64 -0.12 20.92
N HIS A 103 4.32 -0.03 21.07
CA HIS A 103 3.42 0.34 19.99
C HIS A 103 3.12 1.83 20.02
N VAL A 104 3.16 2.46 18.85
CA VAL A 104 2.62 3.80 18.62
C VAL A 104 1.40 3.66 17.72
N ASN A 105 0.25 4.09 18.22
CA ASN A 105 -1.05 3.98 17.58
C ASN A 105 -1.38 5.19 16.72
N ASN A 106 -2.25 4.98 15.73
CA ASN A 106 -2.88 6.04 14.94
C ASN A 106 -1.84 7.02 14.37
N MET A 107 -0.90 6.49 13.57
CA MET A 107 0.17 7.27 12.97
C MET A 107 -0.36 8.42 12.11
N GLN A 108 0.23 9.60 12.26
CA GLN A 108 -0.11 10.82 11.53
C GLN A 108 1.04 11.24 10.62
N LEU A 109 0.75 12.05 9.59
CA LEU A 109 1.78 12.56 8.69
C LEU A 109 2.92 13.29 9.45
N SER A 110 2.57 14.03 10.50
CA SER A 110 3.51 14.75 11.36
C SER A 110 4.40 13.85 12.22
N ASP A 111 4.08 12.56 12.32
CA ASP A 111 4.86 11.57 13.04
C ASP A 111 5.99 10.98 12.19
N SER A 112 6.13 11.41 10.93
CA SER A 112 7.26 11.07 10.08
C SER A 112 8.55 11.65 10.64
N GLY A 113 9.61 10.83 10.68
CA GLY A 113 10.93 11.27 11.09
C GLY A 113 11.72 10.20 11.83
N LEU A 114 12.73 10.65 12.55
CA LEU A 114 13.71 9.80 13.21
C LEU A 114 13.33 9.60 14.68
N TYR A 115 13.04 8.35 15.03
CA TYR A 115 12.81 7.90 16.39
C TYR A 115 14.10 7.31 16.94
N GLN A 116 14.37 7.59 18.21
CA GLN A 116 15.53 7.07 18.93
C GLN A 116 15.06 6.23 20.11
N MET A 117 15.54 5.00 20.16
CA MET A 117 15.28 4.08 21.27
C MET A 117 16.57 3.80 22.01
N LEU A 118 16.57 4.07 23.31
CA LEU A 118 17.67 3.79 24.22
C LEU A 118 17.32 2.58 25.10
N ILE A 119 18.20 1.58 25.12
CA ILE A 119 18.09 0.38 25.95
C ILE A 119 19.25 0.39 26.93
N GLN A 120 18.95 0.56 28.22
CA GLN A 120 19.93 0.60 29.30
C GLN A 120 19.85 -0.70 30.11
N HIS A 121 20.98 -1.40 30.25
CA HIS A 121 21.07 -2.61 31.06
C HIS A 121 21.31 -2.25 32.52
N MET A 122 20.51 -2.83 33.43
CA MET A 122 20.54 -2.54 34.87
C MET A 122 21.34 -3.58 35.68
N SER A 123 21.88 -4.63 35.06
CA SER A 123 22.67 -5.66 35.74
C SER A 123 24.13 -5.25 35.87
N GLY A 124 24.82 -5.73 36.92
CA GLY A 124 26.18 -5.33 37.32
C GLY A 124 27.32 -5.71 36.36
N ASP A 125 27.04 -6.45 35.29
CA ASP A 125 27.95 -6.61 34.17
C ASP A 125 27.85 -5.33 33.36
N HIS A 126 28.94 -4.57 33.21
CA HIS A 126 29.02 -3.26 32.53
C HIS A 126 28.70 -3.36 31.02
N LYS A 127 27.52 -3.87 30.66
CA LYS A 127 27.03 -3.95 29.30
C LYS A 127 26.73 -2.52 28.84
N PRO A 128 27.29 -2.09 27.69
CA PRO A 128 27.00 -0.77 27.17
C PRO A 128 25.51 -0.64 26.84
N SER A 129 24.96 0.55 27.01
CA SER A 129 23.62 0.87 26.53
C SER A 129 23.57 0.72 25.01
N LYS A 130 22.45 0.22 24.49
CA LYS A 130 22.20 0.12 23.06
C LYS A 130 21.31 1.27 22.62
N SER A 131 21.70 1.95 21.54
CA SER A 131 20.86 2.93 20.86
C SER A 131 20.41 2.38 19.51
N LEU A 132 19.12 2.48 19.22
CA LEU A 132 18.52 2.09 17.95
C LEU A 132 17.83 3.31 17.33
N SER A 133 18.08 3.52 16.04
CA SER A 133 17.43 4.59 15.28
C SER A 133 16.46 4.00 14.26
N PHE A 134 15.24 4.50 14.25
CA PHE A 134 14.17 4.08 13.35
C PHE A 134 13.69 5.27 12.54
N HIS A 135 13.71 5.17 11.21
CA HIS A 135 13.20 6.23 10.34
C HIS A 135 11.82 5.84 9.84
N LEU A 136 10.79 6.56 10.27
CA LEU A 136 9.43 6.37 9.79
C LEU A 136 9.08 7.38 8.70
N GLN A 137 8.45 6.90 7.63
CA GLN A 137 7.82 7.73 6.61
C GLN A 137 6.31 7.43 6.61
N VAL A 138 5.52 8.30 7.22
CA VAL A 138 4.06 8.16 7.26
C VAL A 138 3.47 8.78 5.99
N LEU A 139 2.63 8.01 5.29
CA LEU A 139 2.08 8.37 3.98
C LEU A 139 0.57 8.17 3.96
N GLU A 140 -0.14 9.06 3.28
CA GLU A 140 -1.53 8.83 2.92
C GLU A 140 -1.62 7.78 1.81
N PRO A 141 -2.51 6.77 1.95
CA PRO A 141 -2.81 5.85 0.85
C PRO A 141 -3.33 6.59 -0.38
N VAL A 142 -3.01 6.08 -1.57
CA VAL A 142 -3.49 6.62 -2.82
C VAL A 142 -4.97 6.30 -3.02
N SER A 143 -5.74 7.30 -3.43
CA SER A 143 -7.10 7.08 -3.92
C SER A 143 -7.09 6.44 -5.32
N LYS A 144 -8.21 5.84 -5.74
CA LYS A 144 -8.40 5.43 -7.14
C LYS A 144 -8.15 6.63 -8.07
N PRO A 145 -7.20 6.54 -9.02
CA PRO A 145 -6.91 7.66 -9.92
C PRO A 145 -7.99 7.81 -10.99
N ASN A 146 -8.15 9.04 -11.47
CA ASN A 146 -8.96 9.39 -12.63
C ASN A 146 -8.07 9.80 -13.80
N ILE A 147 -8.53 9.51 -15.02
CA ILE A 147 -7.87 9.92 -16.25
C ILE A 147 -8.64 11.07 -16.89
N THR A 148 -7.92 12.07 -17.38
CA THR A 148 -8.43 13.13 -18.27
C THR A 148 -7.71 13.07 -19.60
N ALA A 149 -8.44 13.33 -20.69
CA ALA A 149 -7.88 13.39 -22.03
C ALA A 149 -8.04 14.80 -22.62
N GLU A 150 -6.99 15.28 -23.28
CA GLU A 150 -7.00 16.51 -24.06
C GLU A 150 -6.58 16.20 -25.49
N CYS A 151 -7.37 16.64 -26.47
CA CYS A 151 -7.16 16.34 -27.89
C CYS A 151 -6.83 17.65 -28.63
N LEU A 152 -5.58 17.82 -29.06
CA LEU A 152 -5.11 19.04 -29.73
C LEU A 152 -4.42 18.67 -31.05
N ASN A 153 -4.95 19.18 -32.17
CA ASN A 153 -4.36 19.05 -33.50
C ASN A 153 -3.97 17.60 -33.90
N GLY A 154 -4.76 16.61 -33.47
CA GLY A 154 -4.51 15.19 -33.74
C GLY A 154 -3.56 14.49 -32.76
N SER A 155 -3.00 15.21 -31.78
CA SER A 155 -2.32 14.64 -30.63
C SER A 155 -3.29 14.45 -29.47
N ILE A 156 -3.17 13.35 -28.74
CA ILE A 156 -3.93 13.09 -27.52
C ILE A 156 -2.97 13.12 -26.33
N SER A 157 -3.27 13.94 -25.33
CA SER A 157 -2.57 13.99 -24.06
C SER A 157 -3.45 13.39 -22.98
N LEU A 158 -2.97 12.33 -22.33
CA LEU A 158 -3.63 11.74 -21.17
C LEU A 158 -2.95 12.24 -19.90
N SER A 159 -3.74 12.61 -18.91
CA SER A 159 -3.26 12.97 -17.58
C SER A 159 -3.98 12.15 -16.52
N CYS A 160 -3.25 11.78 -15.48
CA CYS A 160 -3.70 10.93 -14.40
C CYS A 160 -3.56 11.64 -13.06
N PHE A 161 -4.61 11.55 -12.25
CA PHE A 161 -4.68 12.27 -10.99
C PHE A 161 -5.36 11.43 -9.90
N SER A 162 -4.77 11.44 -8.72
CA SER A 162 -5.36 10.94 -7.47
C SER A 162 -5.67 12.10 -6.53
N SER A 163 -6.87 12.11 -5.94
CA SER A 163 -7.28 13.15 -4.99
C SER A 163 -6.64 13.01 -3.61
N GLN A 164 -6.18 11.80 -3.27
CA GLN A 164 -5.45 11.50 -2.04
C GLN A 164 -4.18 10.71 -2.35
N GLY A 165 -3.17 10.88 -1.50
CA GLY A 165 -1.92 10.13 -1.55
C GLY A 165 -0.70 11.02 -1.33
N SER A 166 0.25 10.53 -0.55
CA SER A 166 1.55 11.20 -0.36
C SER A 166 2.60 10.66 -1.33
N ALA A 167 3.41 11.55 -1.92
CA ALA A 167 4.53 11.21 -2.81
C ALA A 167 4.16 10.19 -3.91
N VAL A 168 3.07 10.46 -4.62
CA VAL A 168 2.47 9.53 -5.58
C VAL A 168 3.30 9.45 -6.87
N ASN A 169 3.62 8.22 -7.27
CA ASN A 169 4.15 7.91 -8.58
C ASN A 169 3.06 7.37 -9.49
N TYR A 170 3.09 7.77 -10.76
CA TYR A 170 2.11 7.36 -11.77
C TYR A 170 2.78 6.53 -12.87
N SER A 171 2.05 5.54 -13.37
CA SER A 171 2.44 4.72 -14.52
C SER A 171 1.22 4.36 -15.36
N TRP A 172 1.41 4.24 -16.67
CA TRP A 172 0.35 3.93 -17.63
C TRP A 172 0.54 2.55 -18.23
N GLU A 173 -0.56 1.88 -18.56
CA GLU A 173 -0.57 0.61 -19.28
C GLU A 173 -1.62 0.67 -20.40
N THR A 174 -1.29 0.08 -21.56
CA THR A 174 -2.19 -0.06 -22.70
C THR A 174 -3.04 -1.32 -22.58
N LEU A 175 -4.25 -1.29 -23.12
CA LEU A 175 -5.12 -2.45 -23.27
C LEU A 175 -5.38 -2.77 -24.75
N PRO A 176 -5.15 -4.02 -25.20
CA PRO A 176 -4.52 -5.10 -24.44
C PRO A 176 -3.04 -4.82 -24.11
N PRO A 177 -2.45 -5.49 -23.09
CA PRO A 177 -1.03 -5.35 -22.78
C PRO A 177 -0.16 -5.71 -23.98
N CYS A 178 0.89 -4.91 -24.23
CA CYS A 178 1.79 -5.07 -25.37
C CYS A 178 2.73 -6.28 -25.22
N GLY A 179 2.25 -7.52 -25.31
CA GLY A 179 3.10 -8.70 -25.37
C GLY A 179 4.22 -8.75 -24.30
N ASN A 180 5.46 -9.00 -24.72
CA ASN A 180 6.63 -9.15 -23.82
C ASN A 180 7.37 -7.84 -23.49
N ASP A 181 7.09 -6.74 -24.20
CA ASP A 181 7.78 -5.46 -23.97
C ASP A 181 6.93 -4.52 -23.12
N SER A 182 7.60 -3.86 -22.18
CA SER A 182 7.01 -2.93 -21.23
C SER A 182 6.42 -1.70 -21.94
N CYS A 183 5.14 -1.76 -22.34
CA CYS A 183 4.31 -0.58 -22.65
C CYS A 183 3.92 0.21 -21.40
N VAL A 184 4.83 0.29 -20.42
CA VAL A 184 4.65 1.04 -19.19
C VAL A 184 5.27 2.41 -19.38
N HIS A 185 4.44 3.45 -19.46
CA HIS A 185 4.92 4.84 -19.48
C HIS A 185 4.91 5.38 -18.06
N LEU A 186 6.02 6.00 -17.64
CA LEU A 186 6.13 6.61 -16.31
C LEU A 186 5.77 8.09 -16.36
N GLY A 187 5.13 8.57 -15.30
CA GLY A 187 4.76 9.98 -15.15
C GLY A 187 3.25 10.21 -15.08
N ALA A 188 2.87 11.39 -14.61
CA ALA A 188 1.46 11.77 -14.44
C ALA A 188 0.75 12.03 -15.77
N SER A 189 1.49 12.28 -16.85
CA SER A 189 0.94 12.55 -18.18
C SER A 189 1.72 11.81 -19.26
N VAL A 190 1.03 11.42 -20.32
CA VAL A 190 1.60 10.77 -21.50
C VAL A 190 0.97 11.32 -22.76
N GLU A 191 1.81 11.64 -23.75
CA GLU A 191 1.35 11.94 -25.11
C GLU A 191 1.25 10.64 -25.89
N ILE A 192 0.12 10.43 -26.54
CA ILE A 192 -0.18 9.21 -27.29
C ILE A 192 -0.57 9.58 -28.71
N GLN A 193 -0.03 8.81 -29.66
CA GLN A 193 -0.51 8.82 -31.02
C GLN A 193 -1.58 7.73 -31.17
N PRO A 194 -2.73 8.04 -31.78
CA PRO A 194 -3.73 7.02 -32.11
C PRO A 194 -3.06 5.88 -32.90
N SER A 195 -3.10 4.66 -32.37
CA SER A 195 -2.60 3.47 -33.05
C SER A 195 -3.74 2.47 -33.18
N SER A 196 -3.72 1.65 -34.22
CA SER A 196 -4.73 0.60 -34.44
C SER A 196 -4.66 -0.55 -33.42
N GLU A 197 -3.58 -0.63 -32.64
CA GLU A 197 -3.28 -1.75 -31.75
C GLU A 197 -3.71 -1.50 -30.29
N SER A 198 -3.81 -0.23 -29.86
CA SER A 198 -4.16 0.15 -28.49
C SER A 198 -5.61 0.61 -28.41
N THR A 199 -6.43 -0.16 -27.68
CA THR A 199 -7.88 0.13 -27.57
C THR A 199 -8.23 1.02 -26.38
N ALA A 200 -7.47 0.93 -25.28
CA ALA A 200 -7.70 1.75 -24.10
C ALA A 200 -6.43 1.93 -23.27
N TYR A 201 -6.45 2.88 -22.35
CA TYR A 201 -5.35 3.17 -21.42
C TYR A 201 -5.83 3.10 -19.98
N MET A 202 -4.97 2.57 -19.10
CA MET A 202 -5.17 2.58 -17.65
C MET A 202 -4.00 3.28 -16.98
N CYS A 203 -4.29 4.02 -15.91
CA CYS A 203 -3.27 4.62 -15.08
C CYS A 203 -3.24 3.95 -13.71
N THR A 204 -2.04 3.67 -13.21
CA THR A 204 -1.79 3.25 -11.84
C THR A 204 -1.11 4.37 -11.08
N ALA A 205 -1.70 4.75 -9.95
CA ALA A 205 -1.11 5.58 -8.93
C ALA A 205 -0.57 4.69 -7.81
N GLN A 206 0.62 4.97 -7.31
CA GLN A 206 1.23 4.17 -6.24
C GLN A 206 2.19 4.97 -5.37
N ASN A 207 2.27 4.58 -4.11
CA ASN A 207 3.32 4.97 -3.18
C ASN A 207 3.75 3.73 -2.35
N PRO A 208 4.77 3.82 -1.48
CA PRO A 208 5.24 2.66 -0.73
C PRO A 208 4.20 1.90 0.10
N VAL A 209 3.06 2.52 0.45
CA VAL A 209 2.04 1.94 1.32
C VAL A 209 0.78 1.49 0.57
N SER A 210 0.62 1.87 -0.69
CA SER A 210 -0.63 1.61 -1.42
C SER A 210 -0.47 1.73 -2.94
N ARG A 211 -1.38 1.07 -3.67
CA ARG A 211 -1.46 1.08 -5.12
C ARG A 211 -2.92 1.06 -5.55
N ALA A 212 -3.28 1.90 -6.51
CA ALA A 212 -4.62 1.97 -7.06
C ALA A 212 -4.58 2.23 -8.57
N THR A 213 -5.54 1.67 -9.30
CA THR A 213 -5.60 1.74 -10.75
C THR A 213 -6.93 2.34 -11.20
N SER A 214 -6.90 3.17 -12.23
CA SER A 214 -8.07 3.86 -12.79
C SER A 214 -9.00 2.88 -13.50
N ASP A 215 -10.20 3.36 -13.84
CA ASP A 215 -10.95 2.71 -14.93
C ASP A 215 -10.23 2.95 -16.27
N PRO A 216 -10.39 2.04 -17.26
CA PRO A 216 -9.85 2.25 -18.59
C PRO A 216 -10.49 3.45 -19.29
N ILE A 217 -9.70 4.23 -20.04
CA ILE A 217 -10.21 5.23 -20.96
C ILE A 217 -10.09 4.75 -22.41
N ASP A 218 -11.20 4.81 -23.14
CA ASP A 218 -11.25 4.55 -24.58
C ASP A 218 -10.93 5.85 -25.35
N LEU A 219 -10.02 5.75 -26.32
CA LEU A 219 -9.58 6.89 -27.13
C LEU A 219 -10.56 7.29 -28.24
N GLY A 220 -11.58 6.46 -28.52
CA GLY A 220 -12.67 6.81 -29.44
C GLY A 220 -13.39 8.11 -29.06
N VAL A 221 -13.28 8.55 -27.80
CA VAL A 221 -13.86 9.81 -27.29
C VAL A 221 -13.22 11.06 -27.94
N CYS A 222 -11.93 11.05 -28.24
CA CYS A 222 -11.25 12.19 -28.89
C CYS A 222 -11.60 12.32 -30.38
N CYS A 223 -12.03 11.23 -31.02
CA CYS A 223 -12.37 11.21 -32.45
C CYS A 223 -13.71 11.91 -32.77
N ILE A 224 -14.55 12.20 -31.77
CA ILE A 224 -15.92 12.71 -31.95
C ILE A 224 -15.99 14.25 -31.80
N GLN A 225 -14.96 14.91 -31.25
CA GLN A 225 -14.99 16.34 -30.92
C GLN A 225 -14.44 17.29 -32.00
N GLN A 226 -13.98 16.81 -33.17
CA GLN A 226 -13.60 17.73 -34.26
C GLN A 226 -14.83 18.36 -34.93
N PRO A 227 -14.89 19.70 -35.09
CA PRO A 227 -15.98 20.34 -35.79
C PRO A 227 -15.98 19.99 -37.27
N SER A 228 -17.19 19.74 -37.77
CA SER A 228 -17.55 19.38 -39.14
C SER A 228 -16.81 20.16 -40.23
N GLY A 229 -16.05 19.46 -41.07
CA GLY A 229 -15.51 20.04 -42.30
C GLY A 229 -14.34 19.26 -42.88
N GLU A 230 -14.62 18.03 -43.31
CA GLU A 230 -13.84 17.26 -44.29
C GLU A 230 -12.33 17.08 -44.01
N ILE A 231 -11.97 15.94 -43.40
CA ILE A 231 -10.94 15.01 -43.87
C ILE A 231 -11.27 13.66 -43.22
N LYS A 232 -11.27 12.59 -44.03
CA LYS A 232 -11.41 11.22 -43.56
C LYS A 232 -10.26 10.89 -42.62
N TYR A 233 -10.57 10.57 -41.37
CA TYR A 233 -9.68 9.79 -40.53
C TYR A 233 -10.29 8.39 -40.43
N THR A 234 -9.64 7.42 -41.07
CA THR A 234 -9.71 6.03 -40.60
C THR A 234 -8.90 6.01 -39.32
N CYS A 235 -9.55 5.70 -38.21
CA CYS A 235 -8.88 5.16 -37.03
C CYS A 235 -8.11 3.89 -37.43
#